data_AF-A0A812WF62-F1
#
_entry.id   AF-A0A812WF62-F1
#
_cell.length_a   1.000
_cell.length_b   1.000
_cell.length_c   1.000
_cell.angle_alpha   90.00
_cell.angle_beta   90.00
_cell.angle_gamma   90.00
#
_symmetry.space_group_name_H-M   'P 1'
#
loop_
_entity.id
_entity.type
_entity.pdbx_description
1 polymer ?
#
loop_
_entity_poly.entity_id
_entity_poly.type
_entity_poly.pdbx_seq_one_letter_code
_entity_poly.pdbx_strand_id
1 'polypeptide(L)'
;MTEPADDVLDLFRALHGLHTAYYYSSHEPVANRAVVRLRQALEQVVGLAIVHVLDEMQSGLADPQVQQVGVSFLKAVVADSKGTTKNIIQRAGVEQVLVRSMTSHPCTENLLTEALAVLDELHGMAALLQALEHLRPSAPGTRAALQTLRITASKRWQEVEQCPPVPLTRVIIDALQAHPTETDLLILGMQLLGDLAALPELRVAFFQLNGWDWLLQVLESQPSKDSWEGLQLQQEGVRLIAQLCRGGASGEVHSRRVEAILEQVLQRSQNDGRVLYWGLWAVQQLHGFGSLLGTLRAHSNPDVVKQTLRSLSDLAWGQGDEAESAEAQHAMQVLQNVIEAMRSFAGDTEVLREAAFVLARTAAFATQHEGIAPLREAALVAASALIELLQAKGGDSGLLQSVLEAIGEFLEMSQGLQSVVRARICEGLSAASGSGAGTSLLSKVSAEHESNSRLQGVVMWVAGLSHGVAAIVTEMQCNQKSFSVQIAALRALTAIYSQQIDQEAQDANMVARTACIRVARDSGACAEGHKDYFTVIDHVISHYLLLFQ
;
A
#
# COMPACT_ATOMS: atom_id res chain seq x y z
N MET A 1 -38.73 -47.09 3.94
CA MET A 1 -37.30 -47.22 4.29
C MET A 1 -36.97 -48.71 4.29
N THR A 2 -36.53 -49.24 3.16
CA THR A 2 -35.88 -50.55 3.08
C THR A 2 -34.43 -50.34 3.50
N GLU A 3 -33.90 -51.16 4.41
CA GLU A 3 -32.47 -51.22 4.69
C GLU A 3 -31.70 -51.32 3.35
N PRO A 4 -30.53 -50.66 3.18
CA PRO A 4 -29.68 -50.99 2.05
C PRO A 4 -29.42 -52.49 2.14
N ALA A 5 -29.92 -53.25 1.15
CA ALA A 5 -29.74 -54.70 1.14
C ALA A 5 -28.24 -54.97 1.31
N ASP A 6 -27.86 -55.78 2.31
CA ASP A 6 -26.46 -56.06 2.68
C ASP A 6 -25.59 -56.39 1.46
N ASP A 7 -26.19 -56.96 0.42
CA ASP A 7 -25.64 -57.23 -0.90
C ASP A 7 -24.95 -56.01 -1.57
N VAL A 8 -25.53 -54.80 -1.47
CA VAL A 8 -24.97 -53.58 -2.07
C VAL A 8 -23.68 -53.15 -1.36
N LEU A 9 -23.68 -53.23 -0.02
CA LEU A 9 -22.50 -52.94 0.78
C LEU A 9 -21.38 -53.96 0.52
N ASP A 10 -21.73 -55.23 0.32
CA ASP A 10 -20.77 -56.27 -0.02
C ASP A 10 -20.16 -56.07 -1.42
N LEU A 11 -20.93 -55.60 -2.41
CA LEU A 11 -20.39 -55.21 -3.71
C LEU A 11 -19.40 -54.05 -3.62
N PHE A 12 -19.70 -53.02 -2.83
CA PHE A 12 -18.74 -51.92 -2.60
C PHE A 12 -17.48 -52.38 -1.87
N ARG A 13 -17.60 -53.27 -0.88
CA ARG A 13 -16.44 -53.88 -0.20
C ARG A 13 -15.59 -54.70 -1.17
N ALA A 14 -16.20 -55.47 -2.06
CA ALA A 14 -15.50 -56.25 -3.07
C ALA A 14 -14.73 -55.35 -4.06
N LEU A 15 -15.36 -54.26 -4.54
CA LEU A 15 -14.70 -53.26 -5.39
C LEU A 15 -13.54 -52.57 -4.68
N HIS A 16 -13.70 -52.22 -3.40
CA HIS A 16 -12.62 -51.66 -2.59
C HIS A 16 -11.47 -52.65 -2.36
N GLY A 17 -11.78 -53.93 -2.14
CA GLY A 17 -10.80 -55.01 -2.05
C GLY A 17 -10.00 -55.18 -3.35
N LEU A 18 -10.67 -55.13 -4.50
CA LEU A 18 -10.03 -55.17 -5.83
C LEU A 18 -9.10 -53.97 -6.04
N HIS A 19 -9.54 -52.76 -5.69
CA HIS A 19 -8.71 -51.55 -5.73
C HIS A 19 -7.45 -51.70 -4.86
N THR A 20 -7.62 -52.17 -3.63
CA THR A 20 -6.52 -52.37 -2.68
C THR A 20 -5.51 -53.40 -3.20
N ALA A 21 -5.99 -54.54 -3.72
CA ALA A 21 -5.13 -55.58 -4.28
C ALA A 21 -4.33 -55.08 -5.50
N TYR A 22 -4.96 -54.28 -6.37
CA TYR A 22 -4.27 -53.66 -7.50
C TYR A 22 -3.21 -52.65 -7.04
N TYR A 23 -3.52 -51.79 -6.07
CA TYR A 23 -2.58 -50.79 -5.56
C TYR A 23 -1.26 -51.44 -5.11
N TYR A 24 -1.35 -52.50 -4.31
CA TYR A 24 -0.18 -53.25 -3.84
C TYR A 24 0.55 -54.04 -4.96
N SER A 25 -0.14 -54.40 -6.03
CA SER A 25 0.41 -55.21 -7.13
C SER A 25 0.67 -54.40 -8.40
N SER A 26 0.64 -53.07 -8.33
CA SER A 26 0.71 -52.17 -9.50
C SER A 26 2.03 -52.23 -10.27
N HIS A 27 3.09 -52.75 -9.64
CA HIS A 27 4.38 -53.02 -10.27
C HIS A 27 4.40 -54.31 -11.10
N GLU A 28 3.40 -55.19 -10.95
CA GLU A 28 3.33 -56.47 -11.64
C GLU A 28 2.67 -56.33 -13.03
N PRO A 29 3.33 -56.76 -14.13
CA PRO A 29 2.78 -56.66 -15.49
C PRO A 29 1.47 -57.44 -15.70
N VAL A 30 1.24 -58.49 -14.91
CA VAL A 30 0.00 -59.29 -14.97
C VAL A 30 -1.17 -58.51 -14.37
N ALA A 31 -0.96 -57.86 -13.21
CA ALA A 31 -1.98 -57.03 -12.57
C ALA A 31 -2.37 -55.84 -13.46
N ASN A 32 -1.38 -55.16 -14.07
CA ASN A 32 -1.63 -54.08 -15.02
C ASN A 32 -2.45 -54.53 -16.23
N ARG A 33 -2.12 -55.68 -16.84
CA ARG A 33 -2.90 -56.24 -17.96
C ARG A 33 -4.32 -56.63 -17.56
N ALA A 34 -4.52 -57.17 -16.36
CA ALA A 34 -5.84 -57.51 -15.85
C ALA A 34 -6.70 -56.25 -15.65
N VAL A 35 -6.16 -55.20 -15.02
CA VAL A 35 -6.89 -53.95 -14.78
C VAL A 35 -7.19 -53.20 -16.08
N VAL A 36 -6.27 -53.20 -17.05
CA VAL A 36 -6.54 -52.62 -18.38
C VAL A 36 -7.75 -53.27 -19.06
N ARG A 37 -7.93 -54.59 -18.90
CA ARG A 37 -9.11 -55.30 -19.43
C ARG A 37 -10.40 -54.99 -18.67
N LEU A 38 -10.31 -54.67 -17.38
CA LEU A 38 -11.45 -54.29 -16.54
C LEU A 38 -11.87 -52.83 -16.73
N ARG A 39 -10.99 -51.99 -17.29
CA ARG A 39 -11.21 -50.55 -17.46
C ARG A 39 -12.58 -50.22 -18.07
N GLN A 40 -12.91 -50.82 -19.21
CA GLN A 40 -14.18 -50.53 -19.89
C GLN A 40 -15.41 -50.91 -19.04
N ALA A 41 -15.36 -52.04 -18.35
CA ALA A 41 -16.44 -52.47 -17.45
C ALA A 41 -16.58 -51.53 -16.25
N LEU A 42 -15.46 -51.09 -15.65
CA LEU A 42 -15.47 -50.12 -14.56
C LEU A 42 -16.01 -48.76 -15.01
N GLU A 43 -15.62 -48.28 -16.20
CA GLU A 43 -16.16 -47.05 -16.79
C GLU A 43 -17.68 -47.15 -17.01
N GLN A 44 -18.18 -48.31 -17.46
CA GLN A 44 -19.63 -48.56 -17.62
C GLN A 44 -20.37 -48.57 -16.30
N VAL A 45 -19.84 -49.24 -15.27
CA VAL A 45 -20.46 -49.28 -13.94
C VAL A 45 -20.55 -47.87 -13.34
N VAL A 46 -19.46 -47.11 -13.43
CA VAL A 46 -19.43 -45.71 -12.97
C VAL A 46 -20.42 -44.84 -13.77
N GLY A 47 -20.45 -44.98 -15.10
CA GLY A 47 -21.38 -44.26 -15.97
C GLY A 47 -22.84 -44.55 -15.65
N LEU A 48 -23.21 -45.83 -15.48
CA LEU A 48 -24.56 -46.23 -15.11
C LEU A 48 -24.96 -45.72 -13.73
N ALA A 49 -24.06 -45.80 -12.74
CA ALA A 49 -24.30 -45.26 -11.41
C ALA A 49 -24.58 -43.75 -11.45
N ILE A 50 -23.79 -42.99 -12.23
CA ILE A 50 -24.02 -41.55 -12.44
C ILE A 50 -25.39 -41.32 -13.09
N VAL A 51 -25.72 -42.02 -14.18
CA VAL A 51 -27.01 -41.87 -14.86
C VAL A 51 -28.18 -42.14 -13.91
N HIS A 52 -28.12 -43.20 -13.10
CA HIS A 52 -29.17 -43.49 -12.13
C HIS A 52 -29.32 -42.41 -11.04
N VAL A 53 -28.20 -41.86 -10.55
CA VAL A 53 -28.26 -40.73 -9.60
C VAL A 53 -28.91 -39.51 -10.27
N LEU A 54 -28.59 -39.22 -11.54
CA LEU A 54 -29.19 -38.12 -12.28
C LEU A 54 -30.68 -38.34 -12.55
N ASP A 55 -31.09 -39.55 -12.91
CA ASP A 55 -32.50 -39.90 -13.11
C ASP A 55 -33.29 -39.72 -11.81
N GLU A 56 -32.72 -40.13 -10.67
CA GLU A 56 -33.34 -39.95 -9.35
C GLU A 56 -33.44 -38.46 -8.96
N MET A 57 -32.39 -37.67 -9.26
CA MET A 57 -32.46 -36.22 -9.08
C MET A 57 -33.51 -35.58 -9.98
N GLN A 58 -33.68 -36.05 -11.22
CA GLN A 58 -34.69 -35.51 -12.13
C GLN A 58 -36.11 -35.89 -11.71
N SER A 59 -36.33 -37.12 -11.24
CA SER A 59 -37.64 -37.58 -10.76
C SER A 59 -38.01 -36.92 -9.42
N GLY A 60 -37.03 -36.70 -8.54
CA GLY A 60 -37.15 -36.03 -7.25
C GLY A 60 -36.86 -34.53 -7.28
N LEU A 61 -37.09 -33.83 -8.40
CA LEU A 61 -36.70 -32.43 -8.56
C LEU A 61 -37.28 -31.50 -7.47
N ALA A 62 -38.48 -31.80 -6.96
CA ALA A 62 -39.13 -31.01 -5.91
C ALA A 62 -38.59 -31.26 -4.49
N ASP A 63 -37.83 -32.34 -4.28
CA ASP A 63 -37.33 -32.71 -2.95
C ASP A 63 -35.88 -32.23 -2.75
N PRO A 64 -35.64 -31.23 -1.87
CA PRO A 64 -34.30 -30.70 -1.63
C PRO A 64 -33.35 -31.75 -1.03
N GLN A 65 -33.84 -32.78 -0.32
CA GLN A 65 -32.99 -33.83 0.24
C GLN A 65 -32.46 -34.75 -0.86
N VAL A 66 -33.31 -35.14 -1.81
CA VAL A 66 -32.90 -35.94 -2.98
C VAL A 66 -31.86 -35.16 -3.79
N GLN A 67 -32.09 -33.87 -4.02
CA GLN A 67 -31.13 -33.01 -4.68
C GLN A 67 -29.80 -32.94 -3.93
N GLN A 68 -29.83 -32.69 -2.62
CA GLN A 68 -28.61 -32.57 -1.80
C GLN A 68 -27.79 -33.86 -1.84
N VAL A 69 -28.41 -35.02 -1.62
CA VAL A 69 -27.71 -36.31 -1.64
C VAL A 69 -27.11 -36.58 -3.02
N GLY A 70 -27.86 -36.32 -4.09
CA GLY A 70 -27.38 -36.47 -5.46
C GLY A 70 -26.17 -35.57 -5.77
N VAL A 71 -26.24 -34.29 -5.39
CA VAL A 71 -25.13 -33.35 -5.57
C VAL A 71 -23.92 -33.74 -4.72
N SER A 72 -24.10 -34.14 -3.46
CA SER A 72 -22.99 -34.60 -2.61
C SER A 72 -22.31 -35.84 -3.19
N PHE A 73 -23.08 -36.76 -3.77
CA PHE A 73 -22.53 -37.93 -4.47
C PHE A 73 -21.70 -37.48 -5.68
N LEU A 74 -22.25 -36.62 -6.54
CA LEU A 74 -21.53 -36.09 -7.70
C LEU A 74 -20.24 -35.37 -7.29
N LYS A 75 -20.28 -34.55 -6.23
CA LYS A 75 -19.11 -33.86 -5.67
C LYS A 75 -18.04 -34.84 -5.22
N ALA A 76 -18.39 -35.90 -4.51
CA ALA A 76 -17.45 -36.94 -4.09
C ALA A 76 -16.80 -37.63 -5.30
N VAL A 77 -17.58 -37.95 -6.33
CA VAL A 77 -17.05 -38.59 -7.54
C VAL A 77 -16.13 -37.63 -8.33
N VAL A 78 -16.47 -36.34 -8.40
CA VAL A 78 -15.69 -35.35 -9.13
C VAL A 78 -14.38 -34.99 -8.40
N ALA A 79 -14.42 -34.80 -7.08
CA ALA A 79 -13.27 -34.35 -6.29
C ALA A 79 -12.05 -35.30 -6.38
N ASP A 80 -12.29 -36.61 -6.43
CA ASP A 80 -11.22 -37.61 -6.50
C ASP A 80 -10.87 -38.05 -7.93
N SER A 81 -11.48 -37.43 -8.95
CA SER A 81 -11.37 -37.91 -10.32
C SER A 81 -10.28 -37.23 -11.17
N LYS A 82 -9.47 -38.06 -11.84
CA LYS A 82 -8.67 -37.67 -13.02
C LYS A 82 -9.51 -37.86 -14.29
N GLY A 83 -9.12 -37.18 -15.38
CA GLY A 83 -9.94 -36.86 -16.55
C GLY A 83 -10.86 -37.92 -17.19
N THR A 84 -10.71 -39.22 -16.92
CA THR A 84 -11.64 -40.25 -17.42
C THR A 84 -13.02 -40.16 -16.75
N THR A 85 -13.09 -40.04 -15.42
CA THR A 85 -14.40 -39.94 -14.73
C THR A 85 -15.08 -38.60 -15.00
N LYS A 86 -14.31 -37.49 -15.08
CA LYS A 86 -14.83 -36.18 -15.49
C LYS A 86 -15.50 -36.25 -16.87
N ASN A 87 -14.89 -36.95 -17.84
CA ASN A 87 -15.49 -37.16 -19.16
C ASN A 87 -16.77 -37.99 -19.12
N ILE A 88 -16.85 -39.01 -18.27
CA ILE A 88 -18.07 -39.83 -18.09
C ILE A 88 -19.20 -38.96 -17.55
N ILE A 89 -18.90 -38.16 -16.52
CA ILE A 89 -19.85 -37.23 -15.89
C ILE A 89 -20.36 -36.20 -16.90
N GLN A 90 -19.47 -35.57 -17.67
CA GLN A 90 -19.86 -34.60 -18.69
C GLN A 90 -20.78 -35.21 -19.76
N ARG A 91 -20.50 -36.44 -20.22
CA ARG A 91 -21.35 -37.15 -21.20
C ARG A 91 -22.73 -37.51 -20.68
N ALA A 92 -22.87 -37.68 -19.35
CA ALA A 92 -24.15 -37.99 -18.72
C ALA A 92 -25.09 -36.77 -18.61
N GLY A 93 -24.63 -35.56 -18.97
CA GLY A 93 -25.48 -34.36 -18.94
C GLY A 93 -25.68 -33.77 -17.55
N VAL A 94 -24.73 -33.98 -16.63
CA VAL A 94 -24.80 -33.51 -15.23
C VAL A 94 -25.08 -32.01 -15.12
N GLU A 95 -24.51 -31.20 -15.99
CA GLU A 95 -24.71 -29.74 -16.00
C GLU A 95 -26.19 -29.36 -16.02
N GLN A 96 -27.00 -29.97 -16.89
CA GLN A 96 -28.42 -29.65 -17.02
C GLN A 96 -29.20 -30.01 -15.75
N VAL A 97 -28.83 -31.10 -15.08
CA VAL A 97 -29.45 -31.53 -13.83
C VAL A 97 -29.07 -30.60 -12.70
N LEU A 98 -27.80 -30.21 -12.59
CA LEU A 98 -27.33 -29.25 -11.58
C LEU A 98 -28.01 -27.88 -11.76
N VAL A 99 -28.05 -27.35 -12.98
CA VAL A 99 -28.73 -26.08 -13.27
C VAL A 99 -30.21 -26.17 -12.87
N ARG A 100 -30.92 -27.24 -13.25
CA ARG A 100 -32.32 -27.44 -12.85
C ARG A 100 -32.47 -27.51 -11.32
N SER A 101 -31.61 -28.27 -10.66
CA SER A 101 -31.59 -28.41 -9.20
C SER A 101 -31.44 -27.06 -8.50
N MET A 102 -30.45 -26.25 -8.92
CA MET A 102 -30.21 -24.92 -8.38
C MET A 102 -31.38 -23.96 -8.67
N THR A 103 -32.02 -24.05 -9.83
CA THR A 103 -33.19 -23.22 -10.16
C THR A 103 -34.45 -23.62 -9.39
N SER A 104 -34.63 -24.90 -9.07
CA SER A 104 -35.77 -25.40 -8.29
C SER A 104 -35.61 -25.14 -6.80
N HIS A 105 -34.38 -25.03 -6.31
CA HIS A 105 -34.06 -24.80 -4.89
C HIS A 105 -33.14 -23.59 -4.69
N PRO A 106 -33.55 -22.38 -5.13
CA PRO A 106 -32.69 -21.21 -5.15
C PRO A 106 -32.33 -20.67 -3.76
N CYS A 107 -32.96 -21.18 -2.70
CA CYS A 107 -32.74 -20.75 -1.32
C CYS A 107 -31.95 -21.76 -0.46
N THR A 108 -31.57 -22.92 -1.01
CA THR A 108 -30.88 -23.98 -0.25
C THR A 108 -29.36 -23.83 -0.40
N GLU A 109 -28.75 -23.01 0.46
CA GLU A 109 -27.35 -22.60 0.33
C GLU A 109 -26.33 -23.75 0.27
N ASN A 110 -26.51 -24.80 1.07
CA ASN A 110 -25.65 -25.99 1.03
C ASN A 110 -25.71 -26.70 -0.33
N LEU A 111 -26.93 -26.85 -0.88
CA LEU A 111 -27.14 -27.49 -2.19
C LEU A 111 -26.48 -26.65 -3.29
N LEU A 112 -26.71 -25.33 -3.26
CA LEU A 112 -26.16 -24.40 -4.24
C LEU A 112 -24.63 -24.40 -4.20
N THR A 113 -24.03 -24.33 -3.01
CA THR A 113 -22.57 -24.34 -2.83
C THR A 113 -21.95 -25.63 -3.36
N GLU A 114 -22.55 -26.78 -3.08
CA GLU A 114 -22.02 -28.05 -3.59
C GLU A 114 -22.23 -28.21 -5.10
N ALA A 115 -23.38 -27.79 -5.64
CA ALA A 115 -23.66 -27.86 -7.06
C ALA A 115 -22.71 -26.96 -7.87
N LEU A 116 -22.43 -25.75 -7.36
CA LEU A 116 -21.47 -24.83 -7.95
C LEU A 116 -20.04 -25.36 -7.88
N ALA A 117 -19.65 -26.01 -6.78
CA ALA A 117 -18.35 -26.67 -6.69
C ALA A 117 -18.19 -27.81 -7.72
N VAL A 118 -19.26 -28.59 -7.97
CA VAL A 118 -19.25 -29.61 -9.03
C VAL A 118 -19.12 -28.95 -10.41
N LEU A 119 -19.85 -27.88 -10.67
CA LEU A 119 -19.76 -27.14 -11.94
C LEU A 119 -18.36 -26.55 -12.15
N ASP A 120 -17.76 -25.95 -11.13
CA ASP A 120 -16.39 -25.42 -11.18
C ASP A 120 -15.36 -26.50 -11.56
N GLU A 121 -15.47 -27.69 -10.97
CA GLU A 121 -14.55 -28.78 -11.23
C GLU A 121 -14.70 -29.38 -12.64
N LEU A 122 -15.89 -29.29 -13.23
CA LEU A 122 -16.18 -29.83 -14.57
C LEU A 122 -15.92 -28.85 -15.69
N HIS A 123 -16.21 -27.56 -15.48
CA HIS A 123 -16.26 -26.55 -16.54
C HIS A 123 -15.52 -25.25 -16.20
N GLY A 124 -15.05 -25.09 -14.95
CA GLY A 124 -14.26 -23.93 -14.52
C GLY A 124 -15.02 -22.61 -14.49
N MET A 125 -14.28 -21.52 -14.61
CA MET A 125 -14.77 -20.16 -14.40
C MET A 125 -15.99 -19.79 -15.27
N ALA A 126 -15.98 -20.19 -16.55
CA ALA A 126 -17.03 -19.80 -17.50
C ALA A 126 -18.42 -20.29 -17.06
N ALA A 127 -18.51 -21.53 -16.55
CA ALA A 127 -19.77 -22.08 -16.05
C ALA A 127 -20.23 -21.40 -14.76
N LEU A 128 -19.30 -20.97 -13.90
CA LEU A 128 -19.63 -20.22 -12.69
C LEU A 128 -20.20 -18.83 -13.01
N LEU A 129 -19.67 -18.15 -14.03
CA LEU A 129 -20.22 -16.87 -14.48
C LEU A 129 -21.62 -17.03 -15.05
N GLN A 130 -21.84 -18.06 -15.87
CA GLN A 130 -23.17 -18.40 -16.35
C GLN A 130 -24.11 -18.72 -15.19
N ALA A 131 -23.68 -19.53 -14.21
CA ALA A 131 -24.50 -19.85 -13.04
C ALA A 131 -24.85 -18.61 -12.22
N LEU A 132 -23.92 -17.65 -12.07
CA LEU A 132 -24.17 -16.37 -11.40
C LEU A 132 -25.27 -15.56 -12.11
N GLU A 133 -25.28 -15.50 -13.45
CA GLU A 133 -26.36 -14.84 -14.20
C GLU A 133 -27.73 -15.49 -13.95
N HIS A 134 -27.78 -16.82 -13.90
CA HIS A 134 -29.01 -17.58 -13.68
C HIS A 134 -29.52 -17.45 -12.24
N LEU A 135 -28.60 -17.42 -11.26
CA LEU A 135 -28.91 -17.32 -9.84
C LEU A 135 -29.10 -15.89 -9.34
N ARG A 136 -28.86 -14.90 -10.20
CA ARG A 136 -29.03 -13.47 -9.91
C ARG A 136 -30.35 -13.11 -9.21
N PRO A 137 -31.52 -13.70 -9.53
CA PRO A 137 -32.76 -13.35 -8.82
C PRO A 137 -32.80 -13.78 -7.34
N SER A 138 -31.90 -14.67 -6.92
CA SER A 138 -31.85 -15.22 -5.55
C SER A 138 -30.61 -14.72 -4.80
N ALA A 139 -30.81 -14.09 -3.63
CA ALA A 139 -29.70 -13.64 -2.79
C ALA A 139 -28.82 -14.80 -2.29
N PRO A 140 -29.37 -15.91 -1.73
CA PRO A 140 -28.56 -17.09 -1.38
C PRO A 140 -27.80 -17.70 -2.57
N GLY A 141 -28.43 -17.79 -3.74
CA GLY A 141 -27.79 -18.30 -4.95
C GLY A 141 -26.66 -17.41 -5.45
N THR A 142 -26.88 -16.10 -5.45
CA THR A 142 -25.87 -15.10 -5.79
C THR A 142 -24.69 -15.16 -4.82
N ARG A 143 -24.95 -15.29 -3.52
CA ARG A 143 -23.90 -15.42 -2.49
C ARG A 143 -23.05 -16.67 -2.72
N ALA A 144 -23.68 -17.83 -2.89
CA ALA A 144 -22.98 -19.09 -3.14
C ALA A 144 -22.14 -19.03 -4.43
N ALA A 145 -22.68 -18.42 -5.49
CA ALA A 145 -21.98 -18.23 -6.76
C ALA A 145 -20.77 -17.31 -6.63
N LEU A 146 -20.91 -16.14 -5.99
CA LEU A 146 -19.80 -15.21 -5.75
C LEU A 146 -18.71 -15.82 -4.86
N GLN A 147 -19.09 -16.58 -3.83
CA GLN A 147 -18.13 -17.24 -2.95
C GLN A 147 -17.33 -18.30 -3.71
N THR A 148 -18.01 -19.10 -4.53
CA THR A 148 -17.37 -20.12 -5.36
C THR A 148 -16.48 -19.50 -6.43
N LEU A 149 -16.93 -18.42 -7.08
CA LEU A 149 -16.13 -17.64 -8.03
C LEU A 149 -14.86 -17.10 -7.38
N ARG A 150 -14.95 -16.53 -6.18
CA ARG A 150 -13.78 -16.01 -5.46
C ARG A 150 -12.77 -17.10 -5.10
N ILE A 151 -13.25 -18.24 -4.59
CA ILE A 151 -12.38 -19.40 -4.30
C ILE A 151 -11.72 -19.87 -5.60
N THR A 152 -12.46 -19.97 -6.69
CA THR A 152 -11.96 -20.40 -8.00
C THR A 152 -10.92 -19.44 -8.56
N ALA A 153 -11.22 -18.14 -8.54
CA ALA A 153 -10.29 -17.09 -8.95
C ALA A 153 -8.96 -17.16 -8.19
N SER A 154 -9.00 -17.41 -6.88
CA SER A 154 -7.78 -17.55 -6.06
C SER A 154 -6.95 -18.80 -6.41
N LYS A 155 -7.60 -19.90 -6.83
CA LYS A 155 -6.93 -21.16 -7.19
C LYS A 155 -6.44 -21.18 -8.63
N ARG A 156 -7.19 -20.55 -9.54
CA ARG A 156 -7.00 -20.63 -11.01
C ARG A 156 -6.89 -19.23 -11.60
N TRP A 157 -5.99 -18.42 -11.05
CA TRP A 157 -5.82 -17.02 -11.48
C TRP A 157 -5.56 -16.86 -12.99
N GLN A 158 -4.86 -17.82 -13.61
CA GLN A 158 -4.63 -17.85 -15.06
C GLN A 158 -5.94 -17.92 -15.88
N GLU A 159 -6.99 -18.58 -15.37
CA GLU A 159 -8.30 -18.58 -16.03
C GLU A 159 -8.97 -17.21 -15.93
N VAL A 160 -8.78 -16.48 -14.82
CA VAL A 160 -9.27 -15.10 -14.64
C VAL A 160 -8.67 -14.18 -15.69
N GLU A 161 -7.36 -14.26 -15.90
CA GLU A 161 -6.62 -13.42 -16.86
C GLU A 161 -7.06 -13.65 -18.31
N GLN A 162 -7.58 -14.85 -18.62
CA GLN A 162 -8.10 -15.19 -19.94
C GLN A 162 -9.56 -14.77 -20.13
N CYS A 163 -10.28 -14.44 -19.05
CA CYS A 163 -11.66 -14.01 -19.14
C CYS A 163 -11.76 -12.60 -19.74
N PRO A 164 -12.70 -12.36 -20.67
CA PRO A 164 -12.98 -11.02 -21.16
C PRO A 164 -13.33 -10.05 -20.01
N PRO A 165 -12.59 -8.94 -19.82
CA PRO A 165 -12.74 -8.08 -18.65
C PRO A 165 -14.15 -7.49 -18.48
N VAL A 166 -14.73 -6.97 -19.57
CA VAL A 166 -16.04 -6.30 -19.53
C VAL A 166 -17.18 -7.28 -19.18
N PRO A 167 -17.34 -8.44 -19.84
CA PRO A 167 -18.32 -9.44 -19.42
C PRO A 167 -18.14 -9.91 -17.97
N LEU A 168 -16.91 -10.18 -17.53
CA LEU A 168 -16.62 -10.63 -16.17
C LEU A 168 -17.09 -9.59 -15.13
N THR A 169 -16.66 -8.34 -15.29
CA THR A 169 -17.04 -7.27 -14.37
C THR A 169 -18.54 -6.98 -14.41
N ARG A 170 -19.17 -7.01 -15.59
CA ARG A 170 -20.61 -6.77 -15.75
C ARG A 170 -21.45 -7.79 -15.00
N VAL A 171 -21.17 -9.08 -15.19
CA VAL A 171 -21.95 -10.15 -14.54
C VAL A 171 -21.90 -10.01 -13.02
N ILE A 172 -20.73 -9.65 -12.46
CA ILE A 172 -20.59 -9.42 -11.02
C ILE A 172 -21.40 -8.18 -10.60
N ILE A 173 -21.22 -7.03 -11.24
CA ILE A 173 -21.94 -5.79 -10.87
C ILE A 173 -23.46 -5.98 -10.99
N ASP A 174 -23.94 -6.57 -12.08
CA ASP A 174 -25.37 -6.83 -12.30
C ASP A 174 -25.96 -7.76 -11.22
N ALA A 175 -25.16 -8.72 -10.73
CA ALA A 175 -25.57 -9.61 -9.64
C ALA A 175 -25.66 -8.87 -8.30
N LEU A 176 -24.72 -7.96 -8.01
CA LEU A 176 -24.74 -7.14 -6.80
C LEU A 176 -25.89 -6.12 -6.84
N GLN A 177 -26.16 -5.52 -8.00
CA GLN A 177 -27.25 -4.57 -8.20
C GLN A 177 -28.64 -5.19 -8.02
N ALA A 178 -28.78 -6.50 -8.21
CA ALA A 178 -30.04 -7.20 -7.95
C ALA A 178 -30.40 -7.27 -6.45
N HIS A 179 -29.41 -7.11 -5.56
CA HIS A 179 -29.56 -7.25 -4.11
C HIS A 179 -28.95 -6.08 -3.33
N PRO A 180 -29.43 -4.83 -3.53
CA PRO A 180 -28.80 -3.63 -2.95
C PRO A 180 -28.91 -3.53 -1.43
N THR A 181 -29.75 -4.34 -0.79
CA THR A 181 -29.98 -4.35 0.67
C THR A 181 -29.25 -5.49 1.39
N GLU A 182 -28.62 -6.41 0.67
CA GLU A 182 -27.97 -7.60 1.25
C GLU A 182 -26.49 -7.30 1.55
N THR A 183 -26.22 -6.78 2.75
CA THR A 183 -24.87 -6.31 3.14
C THR A 183 -23.77 -7.37 2.97
N ASP A 184 -24.02 -8.62 3.38
CA ASP A 184 -23.05 -9.72 3.23
C ASP A 184 -22.67 -9.99 1.77
N LEU A 185 -23.66 -9.88 0.87
CA LEU A 185 -23.47 -10.10 -0.56
C LEU A 185 -22.66 -8.95 -1.17
N LEU A 186 -22.95 -7.70 -0.74
CA LEU A 186 -22.17 -6.53 -1.14
C LEU A 186 -20.72 -6.61 -0.66
N ILE A 187 -20.49 -7.04 0.59
CA ILE A 187 -19.15 -7.28 1.14
C ILE A 187 -18.40 -8.30 0.29
N LEU A 188 -19.01 -9.45 0.03
CA LEU A 188 -18.40 -10.52 -0.76
C LEU A 188 -18.10 -10.07 -2.20
N GLY A 189 -19.02 -9.30 -2.79
CA GLY A 189 -18.85 -8.68 -4.11
C GLY A 189 -17.68 -7.71 -4.15
N MET A 190 -17.58 -6.81 -3.18
CA MET A 190 -16.48 -5.85 -3.08
C MET A 190 -15.13 -6.54 -2.86
N GLN A 191 -15.09 -7.62 -2.06
CA GLN A 191 -13.90 -8.44 -1.90
C GLN A 191 -13.45 -9.03 -3.23
N LEU A 192 -14.36 -9.67 -3.97
CA LEU A 192 -14.05 -10.25 -5.27
C LEU A 192 -13.60 -9.18 -6.27
N LEU A 193 -14.34 -8.08 -6.40
CA LEU A 193 -13.97 -6.97 -7.28
C LEU A 193 -12.64 -6.34 -6.89
N GLY A 194 -12.35 -6.24 -5.59
CA GLY A 194 -11.09 -5.72 -5.06
C GLY A 194 -9.91 -6.66 -5.32
N ASP A 195 -10.12 -7.98 -5.26
CA ASP A 195 -9.14 -8.98 -5.68
C ASP A 195 -8.89 -8.88 -7.21
N LEU A 196 -9.96 -8.77 -8.00
CA LEU A 196 -9.92 -8.64 -9.46
C LEU A 196 -9.29 -7.33 -9.95
N ALA A 197 -9.46 -6.24 -9.21
CA ALA A 197 -8.91 -4.92 -9.53
C ALA A 197 -7.36 -4.89 -9.52
N ALA A 198 -6.69 -5.97 -9.11
CA ALA A 198 -5.27 -6.16 -9.38
C ALA A 198 -4.93 -6.11 -10.88
N LEU A 199 -5.83 -6.59 -11.75
CA LEU A 199 -5.66 -6.56 -13.21
C LEU A 199 -6.05 -5.18 -13.78
N PRO A 200 -5.14 -4.49 -14.51
CA PRO A 200 -5.42 -3.18 -15.10
C PRO A 200 -6.66 -3.14 -15.98
N GLU A 201 -6.88 -4.18 -16.79
CA GLU A 201 -7.98 -4.27 -17.74
C GLU A 201 -9.34 -4.35 -17.03
N LEU A 202 -9.39 -4.97 -15.84
CA LEU A 202 -10.60 -5.05 -15.02
C LEU A 202 -10.93 -3.71 -14.35
N ARG A 203 -9.93 -2.89 -14.01
CA ARG A 203 -10.16 -1.51 -13.54
C ARG A 203 -10.80 -0.65 -14.62
N VAL A 204 -10.31 -0.77 -15.86
CA VAL A 204 -10.88 -0.08 -17.02
C VAL A 204 -12.29 -0.56 -17.31
N ALA A 205 -12.54 -1.87 -17.28
CA ALA A 205 -13.88 -2.44 -17.45
C ALA A 205 -14.85 -1.95 -16.38
N PHE A 206 -14.42 -1.88 -15.12
CA PHE A 206 -15.22 -1.34 -14.02
C PHE A 206 -15.64 0.11 -14.27
N PHE A 207 -14.71 0.95 -14.73
CA PHE A 207 -14.99 2.33 -15.11
C PHE A 207 -16.00 2.41 -16.28
N GLN A 208 -15.78 1.64 -17.36
CA GLN A 208 -16.66 1.62 -18.54
C GLN A 208 -18.10 1.20 -18.23
N LEU A 209 -18.30 0.42 -17.18
CA LEU A 209 -19.60 -0.09 -16.75
C LEU A 209 -20.30 0.80 -15.71
N ASN A 210 -19.82 2.05 -15.52
CA ASN A 210 -20.30 2.95 -14.46
C ASN A 210 -20.24 2.31 -13.07
N GLY A 211 -19.26 1.43 -12.83
CA GLY A 211 -19.11 0.74 -11.55
C GLY A 211 -18.88 1.70 -10.37
N TRP A 212 -18.27 2.87 -10.63
CA TRP A 212 -18.08 3.91 -9.63
C TRP A 212 -19.40 4.44 -9.06
N ASP A 213 -20.40 4.70 -9.91
CA ASP A 213 -21.70 5.17 -9.41
C ASP A 213 -22.38 4.13 -8.52
N TRP A 214 -22.29 2.86 -8.89
CA TRP A 214 -22.77 1.76 -8.05
C TRP A 214 -22.04 1.72 -6.71
N LEU A 215 -20.70 1.71 -6.72
CA LEU A 215 -19.88 1.63 -5.51
C LEU A 215 -20.19 2.80 -4.56
N LEU A 216 -20.25 4.02 -5.09
CA LEU A 216 -20.53 5.21 -4.30
C LEU A 216 -21.95 5.17 -3.73
N GLN A 217 -22.96 4.78 -4.52
CA GLN A 217 -24.33 4.60 -4.03
C GLN A 217 -24.41 3.56 -2.92
N VAL A 218 -23.68 2.45 -3.03
CA VAL A 218 -23.63 1.42 -1.98
C VAL A 218 -23.03 2.00 -0.71
N LEU A 219 -21.89 2.70 -0.79
CA LEU A 219 -21.23 3.26 0.39
C LEU A 219 -22.01 4.44 1.02
N GLU A 220 -22.76 5.20 0.21
CA GLU A 220 -23.61 6.31 0.66
C GLU A 220 -24.92 5.84 1.32
N SER A 221 -25.48 4.71 0.88
CA SER A 221 -26.83 4.25 1.28
C SER A 221 -26.91 3.45 2.59
N GLN A 222 -25.80 3.29 3.32
CA GLN A 222 -25.70 2.29 4.38
C GLN A 222 -26.58 2.54 5.64
N PRO A 223 -27.40 1.55 6.06
CA PRO A 223 -28.20 1.62 7.27
C PRO A 223 -27.36 1.28 8.51
N SER A 224 -27.28 2.22 9.46
CA SER A 224 -26.53 2.12 10.73
C SER A 224 -25.00 1.98 10.58
N LYS A 225 -24.35 3.15 10.62
CA LYS A 225 -22.88 3.33 10.59
C LYS A 225 -22.14 2.70 11.78
N ASP A 226 -22.87 2.19 12.78
CA ASP A 226 -22.35 1.61 14.01
C ASP A 226 -22.52 0.07 14.08
N SER A 227 -23.09 -0.55 13.04
CA SER A 227 -23.17 -2.02 12.96
C SER A 227 -21.84 -2.63 12.49
N TRP A 228 -21.53 -3.84 12.95
CA TRP A 228 -20.32 -4.57 12.53
C TRP A 228 -20.31 -4.82 11.01
N GLU A 229 -21.46 -5.16 10.42
CA GLU A 229 -21.61 -5.38 8.98
C GLU A 229 -21.36 -4.09 8.18
N GLY A 230 -21.89 -2.96 8.67
CA GLY A 230 -21.65 -1.64 8.07
C GLY A 230 -20.18 -1.24 8.09
N LEU A 231 -19.45 -1.54 9.19
CA LEU A 231 -18.00 -1.32 9.27
C LEU A 231 -17.23 -2.19 8.28
N GLN A 232 -17.58 -3.48 8.19
CA GLN A 232 -16.93 -4.40 7.26
C GLN A 232 -17.16 -4.00 5.80
N LEU A 233 -18.36 -3.54 5.46
CA LEU A 233 -18.62 -3.03 4.12
C LEU A 233 -17.79 -1.77 3.83
N GLN A 234 -17.65 -0.85 4.79
CA GLN A 234 -16.77 0.32 4.62
C GLN A 234 -15.32 -0.11 4.42
N GLN A 235 -14.81 -1.09 5.17
CA GLN A 235 -13.46 -1.62 4.98
C GLN A 235 -13.22 -2.12 3.55
N GLU A 236 -14.13 -2.97 3.05
CA GLU A 236 -13.98 -3.55 1.70
C GLU A 236 -14.24 -2.51 0.60
N GLY A 237 -15.13 -1.55 0.85
CA GLY A 237 -15.34 -0.40 -0.03
C GLY A 237 -14.11 0.47 -0.17
N VAL A 238 -13.49 0.84 0.95
CA VAL A 238 -12.24 1.63 0.95
C VAL A 238 -11.11 0.85 0.27
N ARG A 239 -11.00 -0.44 0.54
CA ARG A 239 -10.03 -1.31 -0.14
C ARG A 239 -10.28 -1.34 -1.66
N LEU A 240 -11.52 -1.48 -2.10
CA LEU A 240 -11.86 -1.49 -3.52
C LEU A 240 -11.53 -0.14 -4.18
N ILE A 241 -11.88 0.99 -3.55
CA ILE A 241 -11.51 2.33 -4.02
C ILE A 241 -10.00 2.42 -4.20
N ALA A 242 -9.22 2.01 -3.20
CA ALA A 242 -7.76 1.97 -3.29
C ALA A 242 -7.30 1.14 -4.51
N GLN A 243 -7.77 -0.08 -4.67
CA GLN A 243 -7.34 -0.91 -5.80
C GLN A 243 -7.67 -0.29 -7.15
N LEU A 244 -8.83 0.37 -7.28
CA LEU A 244 -9.21 1.08 -8.50
C LEU A 244 -8.31 2.30 -8.80
N CYS A 245 -7.89 3.04 -7.76
CA CYS A 245 -6.99 4.18 -7.92
C CYS A 245 -5.57 3.77 -8.39
N ARG A 246 -5.11 2.54 -8.13
CA ARG A 246 -3.72 2.07 -8.43
C ARG A 246 -3.29 2.14 -9.90
N GLY A 247 -4.20 2.36 -10.83
CA GLY A 247 -3.90 2.41 -12.26
C GLY A 247 -4.58 3.54 -13.02
N GLY A 248 -4.93 4.64 -12.34
CA GLY A 248 -5.56 5.79 -13.01
C GLY A 248 -6.97 5.52 -13.54
N ALA A 249 -7.65 4.46 -13.06
CA ALA A 249 -9.09 4.28 -13.30
C ALA A 249 -9.92 5.21 -12.40
N SER A 250 -9.33 6.32 -11.95
CA SER A 250 -10.02 7.42 -11.29
C SER A 250 -10.85 8.15 -12.34
N GLY A 251 -12.17 7.97 -12.28
CA GLY A 251 -13.04 8.95 -12.92
C GLY A 251 -12.85 10.27 -12.19
N GLU A 252 -12.17 11.25 -12.79
CA GLU A 252 -12.09 12.63 -12.28
C GLU A 252 -13.47 13.17 -11.90
N VAL A 253 -14.52 12.72 -12.59
CA VAL A 253 -15.93 13.00 -12.32
C VAL A 253 -16.36 12.59 -10.91
N HIS A 254 -15.76 11.55 -10.33
CA HIS A 254 -16.12 10.96 -9.05
C HIS A 254 -15.18 11.34 -7.90
N SER A 255 -14.05 12.00 -8.16
CA SER A 255 -13.00 12.29 -7.17
C SER A 255 -13.56 12.93 -5.90
N ARG A 256 -14.35 14.01 -6.04
CA ARG A 256 -14.96 14.72 -4.90
C ARG A 256 -15.90 13.85 -4.05
N ARG A 257 -16.67 12.96 -4.69
CA ARG A 257 -17.56 12.03 -3.96
C ARG A 257 -16.76 10.97 -3.23
N VAL A 258 -15.73 10.43 -3.88
CA VAL A 258 -14.82 9.46 -3.28
C VAL A 258 -14.10 10.07 -2.08
N GLU A 259 -13.54 11.27 -2.21
CA GLU A 259 -12.88 12.00 -1.13
C GLU A 259 -13.81 12.25 0.06
N ALA A 260 -15.05 12.69 -0.19
CA ALA A 260 -16.03 12.91 0.87
C ALA A 260 -16.37 11.62 1.64
N ILE A 261 -16.44 10.48 0.94
CA ILE A 261 -16.66 9.17 1.58
C ILE A 261 -15.42 8.75 2.38
N LEU A 262 -14.23 8.85 1.78
CA LEU A 262 -12.97 8.50 2.44
C LEU A 262 -12.75 9.35 3.70
N GLU A 263 -13.00 10.65 3.63
CA GLU A 263 -12.91 11.55 4.79
C GLU A 263 -13.86 11.10 5.91
N GLN A 264 -15.12 10.83 5.60
CA GLN A 264 -16.08 10.36 6.59
C GLN A 264 -15.69 9.01 7.22
N VAL A 265 -15.15 8.10 6.42
CA VAL A 265 -14.76 6.76 6.88
C VAL A 265 -13.50 6.84 7.73
N LEU A 266 -12.50 7.64 7.32
CA LEU A 266 -11.26 7.86 8.06
C LEU A 266 -11.51 8.54 9.40
N GLN A 267 -12.36 9.57 9.46
CA GLN A 267 -12.70 10.26 10.73
C GLN A 267 -13.37 9.33 11.76
N ARG A 268 -14.11 8.31 11.31
CA ARG A 268 -14.82 7.37 12.18
C ARG A 268 -13.97 6.16 12.58
N SER A 269 -13.05 5.73 11.71
CA SER A 269 -12.35 4.45 11.85
C SER A 269 -11.01 4.59 12.59
N GLN A 270 -11.05 5.26 13.75
CA GLN A 270 -9.85 5.72 14.48
C GLN A 270 -8.90 4.60 14.94
N ASN A 271 -9.41 3.37 15.06
CA ASN A 271 -8.66 2.20 15.53
C ASN A 271 -8.59 1.07 14.49
N ASP A 272 -9.12 1.28 13.29
CA ASP A 272 -9.13 0.26 12.26
C ASP A 272 -7.92 0.41 11.34
N GLY A 273 -6.85 -0.31 11.66
CA GLY A 273 -5.62 -0.25 10.88
C GLY A 273 -5.79 -0.60 9.40
N ARG A 274 -6.79 -1.40 9.02
CA ARG A 274 -7.04 -1.74 7.61
C ARG A 274 -7.71 -0.58 6.88
N VAL A 275 -8.73 0.04 7.48
CA VAL A 275 -9.38 1.22 6.92
C VAL A 275 -8.39 2.36 6.78
N LEU A 276 -7.57 2.60 7.81
CA LEU A 276 -6.57 3.65 7.79
C LEU A 276 -5.52 3.40 6.71
N TYR A 277 -5.00 2.17 6.60
CA TYR A 277 -4.02 1.81 5.58
C TYR A 277 -4.55 2.03 4.16
N TRP A 278 -5.70 1.42 3.83
CA TRP A 278 -6.26 1.52 2.48
C TRP A 278 -6.86 2.90 2.20
N GLY A 279 -7.45 3.54 3.20
CA GLY A 279 -8.08 4.85 3.08
C GLY A 279 -7.07 5.96 2.88
N LEU A 280 -6.01 6.02 3.68
CA LEU A 280 -4.94 7.01 3.50
C LEU A 280 -4.23 6.81 2.15
N TRP A 281 -3.98 5.55 1.76
CA TRP A 281 -3.41 5.25 0.46
C TRP A 281 -4.35 5.70 -0.68
N ALA A 282 -5.66 5.48 -0.58
CA ALA A 282 -6.63 5.91 -1.59
C ALA A 282 -6.68 7.43 -1.71
N VAL A 283 -6.74 8.14 -0.59
CA VAL A 283 -6.75 9.61 -0.56
C VAL A 283 -5.46 10.17 -1.18
N GLN A 284 -4.30 9.55 -0.89
CA GLN A 284 -3.02 9.93 -1.47
C GLN A 284 -3.03 9.78 -3.00
N GLN A 285 -3.61 8.71 -3.55
CA GLN A 285 -3.72 8.54 -5.01
C GLN A 285 -4.69 9.54 -5.66
N LEU A 286 -5.62 10.10 -4.90
CA LEU A 286 -6.59 11.09 -5.39
C LEU A 286 -6.11 12.53 -5.21
N HIS A 287 -4.92 12.74 -4.64
CA HIS A 287 -4.45 14.07 -4.24
C HIS A 287 -5.40 14.79 -3.27
N GLY A 288 -6.12 14.05 -2.44
CA GLY A 288 -7.17 14.57 -1.55
C GLY A 288 -6.63 15.27 -0.30
N PHE A 289 -6.02 16.46 -0.46
CA PHE A 289 -5.46 17.26 0.64
C PHE A 289 -6.46 17.46 1.78
N GLY A 290 -7.72 17.82 1.44
CA GLY A 290 -8.77 18.08 2.42
C GLY A 290 -9.04 16.90 3.36
N SER A 291 -9.15 15.69 2.80
CA SER A 291 -9.42 14.47 3.58
C SER A 291 -8.24 14.10 4.49
N LEU A 292 -6.99 14.27 4.05
CA LEU A 292 -5.81 14.06 4.91
C LEU A 292 -5.75 15.08 6.04
N LEU A 293 -6.04 16.36 5.77
CA LEU A 293 -6.08 17.39 6.80
C LEU A 293 -7.24 17.20 7.78
N GLY A 294 -8.39 16.74 7.29
CA GLY A 294 -9.51 16.32 8.14
C GLY A 294 -9.11 15.17 9.06
N THR A 295 -8.39 14.18 8.51
CA THR A 295 -7.88 13.04 9.28
C THR A 295 -6.86 13.47 10.33
N LEU A 296 -5.90 14.33 9.97
CA LEU A 296 -4.89 14.84 10.89
C LEU A 296 -5.50 15.58 12.09
N ARG A 297 -6.54 16.40 11.86
CA ARG A 297 -7.24 17.15 12.91
C ARG A 297 -8.12 16.26 13.81
N ALA A 298 -8.68 15.19 13.27
CA ALA A 298 -9.66 14.38 13.98
C ALA A 298 -9.04 13.35 14.94
N HIS A 299 -7.75 13.03 14.80
CA HIS A 299 -7.15 11.89 15.49
C HIS A 299 -6.16 12.30 16.58
N SER A 300 -6.31 11.66 17.75
CA SER A 300 -5.38 11.72 18.88
C SER A 300 -4.40 10.53 18.93
N ASN A 301 -4.57 9.54 18.04
CA ASN A 301 -3.72 8.37 17.98
C ASN A 301 -2.43 8.66 17.18
N PRO A 302 -1.23 8.56 17.78
CA PRO A 302 0.02 8.91 17.13
C PRO A 302 0.33 8.04 15.89
N ASP A 303 -0.09 6.77 15.86
CA ASP A 303 0.16 5.90 14.70
C ASP A 303 -0.61 6.36 13.46
N VAL A 304 -1.86 6.81 13.66
CA VAL A 304 -2.70 7.37 12.59
C VAL A 304 -2.15 8.69 12.11
N VAL A 305 -1.71 9.55 13.04
CA VAL A 305 -1.09 10.83 12.73
C VAL A 305 0.19 10.64 11.93
N LYS A 306 1.08 9.73 12.34
CA LYS A 306 2.31 9.39 11.58
C LYS A 306 1.98 8.95 10.16
N GLN A 307 1.04 8.03 10.00
CA GLN A 307 0.69 7.53 8.67
C GLN A 307 0.04 8.61 7.81
N THR A 308 -0.77 9.49 8.40
CA THR A 308 -1.38 10.64 7.71
C THR A 308 -0.31 11.65 7.27
N LEU A 309 0.68 11.93 8.12
CA LEU A 309 1.82 12.79 7.79
C LEU A 309 2.68 12.18 6.66
N ARG A 310 2.92 10.87 6.66
CA ARG A 310 3.59 10.17 5.54
C ARG A 310 2.82 10.36 4.24
N SER A 311 1.51 10.11 4.26
CA SER A 311 0.67 10.30 3.07
C SER A 311 0.64 11.75 2.60
N LEU A 312 0.69 12.73 3.51
CA LEU A 312 0.84 14.16 3.17
C LEU A 312 2.20 14.47 2.55
N SER A 313 3.28 13.85 3.03
CA SER A 313 4.64 14.08 2.52
C SER A 313 4.86 13.54 1.11
N ASP A 314 4.11 12.49 0.74
CA ASP A 314 4.17 11.85 -0.57
C ASP A 314 3.27 12.52 -1.62
N LEU A 315 2.54 13.59 -1.26
CA LEU A 315 1.70 14.31 -2.22
C LEU A 315 2.58 15.02 -3.27
N ALA A 316 2.20 14.86 -4.53
CA ALA A 316 2.85 15.54 -5.65
C ALA A 316 2.32 16.98 -5.78
N TRP A 317 3.04 17.93 -5.17
CA TRP A 317 2.78 19.37 -5.34
C TRP A 317 3.03 19.83 -6.79
N GLY A 318 2.20 20.74 -7.31
CA GLY A 318 2.36 21.33 -8.64
C GLY A 318 2.05 20.38 -9.80
N GLN A 319 1.45 19.21 -9.51
CA GLN A 319 1.03 18.22 -10.52
C GLN A 319 -0.50 18.14 -10.63
N GLY A 320 -1.25 18.94 -9.87
CA GLY A 320 -2.71 19.00 -9.94
C GLY A 320 -3.19 19.92 -11.06
N ASP A 321 -4.46 19.75 -11.45
CA ASP A 321 -5.15 20.66 -12.39
C ASP A 321 -5.58 21.99 -11.74
N GLU A 322 -5.18 22.22 -10.49
CA GLU A 322 -5.57 23.40 -9.74
C GLU A 322 -4.76 24.64 -10.16
N ALA A 323 -5.39 25.81 -10.08
CA ALA A 323 -4.66 27.06 -10.26
C ALA A 323 -3.62 27.22 -9.15
N GLU A 324 -2.45 27.80 -9.48
CA GLU A 324 -1.35 28.04 -8.53
C GLU A 324 -1.79 28.76 -7.24
N SER A 325 -2.85 29.58 -7.30
CA SER A 325 -3.41 30.26 -6.14
C SER A 325 -4.16 29.34 -5.17
N ALA A 326 -4.79 28.27 -5.65
CA ALA A 326 -5.46 27.25 -4.84
C ALA A 326 -4.42 26.33 -4.18
N GLU A 327 -3.40 25.89 -4.92
CA GLU A 327 -2.29 25.11 -4.36
C GLU A 327 -1.56 25.89 -3.25
N ALA A 328 -1.40 27.21 -3.39
CA ALA A 328 -0.82 28.04 -2.35
C ALA A 328 -1.66 28.10 -1.06
N GLN A 329 -2.98 28.09 -1.18
CA GLN A 329 -3.88 27.99 -0.02
C GLN A 329 -3.78 26.62 0.64
N HIS A 330 -3.73 25.54 -0.15
CA HIS A 330 -3.54 24.18 0.35
C HIS A 330 -2.19 24.03 1.07
N ALA A 331 -1.10 24.57 0.53
CA ALA A 331 0.20 24.58 1.18
C ALA A 331 0.14 25.24 2.57
N MET A 332 -0.48 26.43 2.67
CA MET A 332 -0.62 27.11 3.96
C MET A 332 -1.47 26.32 4.96
N GLN A 333 -2.58 25.72 4.52
CA GLN A 333 -3.42 24.89 5.37
C GLN A 333 -2.66 23.65 5.86
N VAL A 334 -1.90 22.97 4.99
CA VAL A 334 -1.06 21.83 5.36
C VAL A 334 -0.09 22.24 6.46
N LEU A 335 0.66 23.33 6.27
CA LEU A 335 1.63 23.81 7.26
C LEU A 335 0.99 24.11 8.61
N GLN A 336 -0.14 24.83 8.63
CA GLN A 336 -0.82 25.17 9.88
C GLN A 336 -1.26 23.93 10.67
N ASN A 337 -1.85 22.94 9.99
CA ASN A 337 -2.30 21.71 10.62
C ASN A 337 -1.12 20.81 11.06
N VAL A 338 -0.04 20.75 10.28
CA VAL A 338 1.18 20.02 10.67
C VAL A 338 1.82 20.64 11.90
N ILE A 339 1.90 21.97 11.97
CA ILE A 339 2.42 22.68 13.15
C ILE A 339 1.52 22.45 14.38
N GLU A 340 0.21 22.46 14.21
CA GLU A 340 -0.73 22.12 15.29
C GLU A 340 -0.58 20.67 15.77
N ALA A 341 -0.37 19.72 14.85
CA ALA A 341 -0.07 18.34 15.19
C ALA A 341 1.27 18.24 15.94
N MET A 342 2.33 18.94 15.51
CA MET A 342 3.61 18.97 16.22
C MET A 342 3.47 19.48 17.66
N ARG A 343 2.63 20.49 17.89
CA ARG A 343 2.34 21.00 19.24
C ARG A 343 1.56 19.98 20.07
N SER A 344 0.56 19.34 19.47
CA SER A 344 -0.30 18.36 20.13
C SER A 344 0.45 17.06 20.49
N PHE A 345 1.43 16.68 19.67
CA PHE A 345 2.27 15.49 19.82
C PHE A 345 3.72 15.82 20.15
N ALA A 346 3.96 16.91 20.90
CA ALA A 346 5.32 17.38 21.23
C ALA A 346 6.17 16.33 21.97
N GLY A 347 5.57 15.28 22.55
CA GLY A 347 6.27 14.18 23.20
C GLY A 347 6.65 13.00 22.28
N ASP A 348 6.08 12.90 21.08
CA ASP A 348 6.29 11.78 20.17
C ASP A 348 7.29 12.14 19.07
N THR A 349 8.51 11.63 19.17
CA THR A 349 9.62 11.98 18.27
C THR A 349 9.44 11.47 16.85
N GLU A 350 8.67 10.39 16.66
CA GLU A 350 8.35 9.86 15.34
C GLU A 350 7.33 10.77 14.64
N VAL A 351 6.28 11.22 15.35
CA VAL A 351 5.33 12.23 14.80
C VAL A 351 6.06 13.50 14.39
N LEU A 352 6.96 14.00 15.23
CA LEU A 352 7.75 15.20 14.94
C LEU A 352 8.66 15.01 13.72
N ARG A 353 9.20 13.81 13.52
CA ARG A 353 10.03 13.49 12.34
C ARG A 353 9.21 13.50 11.06
N GLU A 354 8.06 12.82 11.05
CA GLU A 354 7.17 12.81 9.89
C GLU A 354 6.64 14.22 9.57
N ALA A 355 6.33 15.02 10.60
CA ALA A 355 5.94 16.41 10.43
C ALA A 355 7.06 17.24 9.80
N ALA A 356 8.31 17.06 10.22
CA ALA A 356 9.46 17.73 9.62
C ALA A 356 9.61 17.40 8.13
N PHE A 357 9.37 16.15 7.71
CA PHE A 357 9.36 15.79 6.28
C PHE A 357 8.25 16.49 5.49
N VAL A 358 7.04 16.61 6.05
CA VAL A 358 5.94 17.35 5.40
C VAL A 358 6.29 18.84 5.27
N LEU A 359 6.86 19.45 6.32
CA LEU A 359 7.34 20.84 6.26
C LEU A 359 8.41 21.01 5.17
N ALA A 360 9.37 20.08 5.10
CA ALA A 360 10.44 20.08 4.10
C ALA A 360 9.88 20.06 2.66
N ARG A 361 8.99 19.11 2.37
CA ARG A 361 8.42 18.93 1.03
C ARG A 361 7.56 20.11 0.60
N THR A 362 6.69 20.57 1.50
CA THR A 362 5.76 21.68 1.22
C THR A 362 6.51 22.99 0.96
N ALA A 363 7.58 23.25 1.69
CA ALA A 363 8.33 24.49 1.52
C ALA A 363 9.43 24.42 0.46
N ALA A 364 9.94 23.24 0.10
CA ALA A 364 10.74 23.07 -1.12
C ALA A 364 9.92 23.47 -2.35
N PHE A 365 8.67 23.00 -2.45
CA PHE A 365 7.73 23.45 -3.48
C PHE A 365 7.52 24.96 -3.40
N ALA A 366 7.18 25.49 -2.22
CA ALA A 366 6.88 26.90 -2.07
C ALA A 366 8.06 27.84 -2.41
N THR A 367 9.30 27.38 -2.20
CA THR A 367 10.53 28.12 -2.49
C THR A 367 10.84 28.16 -3.98
N GLN A 368 10.51 27.12 -4.74
CA GLN A 368 10.61 27.13 -6.22
C GLN A 368 9.69 28.19 -6.85
N HIS A 369 8.64 28.61 -6.12
CA HIS A 369 7.67 29.60 -6.54
C HIS A 369 7.67 30.85 -5.63
N GLU A 370 8.84 31.25 -5.10
CA GLU A 370 8.98 32.40 -4.16
C GLU A 370 8.40 33.74 -4.71
N GLY A 371 8.24 33.86 -6.02
CA GLY A 371 7.57 35.00 -6.66
C GLY A 371 6.08 35.14 -6.32
N ILE A 372 5.44 34.09 -5.81
CA ILE A 372 4.03 34.06 -5.41
C ILE A 372 3.93 34.33 -3.91
N ALA A 373 3.36 35.48 -3.53
CA ALA A 373 3.41 35.95 -2.14
C ALA A 373 2.88 34.94 -1.08
N PRO A 374 1.75 34.23 -1.29
CA PRO A 374 1.30 33.22 -0.35
C PRO A 374 2.24 32.00 -0.21
N LEU A 375 2.92 31.59 -1.30
CA LEU A 375 3.89 30.50 -1.24
C LEU A 375 5.16 30.93 -0.51
N ARG A 376 5.64 32.16 -0.75
CA ARG A 376 6.73 32.71 0.05
C ARG A 376 6.39 32.76 1.54
N GLU A 377 5.17 33.14 1.90
CA GLU A 377 4.73 33.12 3.30
C GLU A 377 4.70 31.69 3.86
N ALA A 378 4.23 30.71 3.08
CA ALA A 378 4.26 29.30 3.46
C ALA A 378 5.71 28.81 3.73
N ALA A 379 6.66 29.14 2.85
CA ALA A 379 8.07 28.80 3.05
C ALA A 379 8.65 29.40 4.33
N LEU A 380 8.32 30.66 4.65
CA LEU A 380 8.75 31.34 5.88
C LEU A 380 8.17 30.70 7.15
N VAL A 381 6.90 30.29 7.11
CA VAL A 381 6.22 29.58 8.21
C VAL A 381 6.89 28.22 8.46
N ALA A 382 7.13 27.46 7.41
CA ALA A 382 7.81 26.16 7.51
C ALA A 382 9.24 26.30 8.07
N ALA A 383 10.01 27.28 7.58
CA ALA A 383 11.36 27.54 8.06
C ALA A 383 11.38 27.90 9.56
N SER A 384 10.44 28.74 9.99
CA SER A 384 10.32 29.13 11.40
C SER A 384 9.96 27.91 12.28
N ALA A 385 9.02 27.06 11.83
CA ALA A 385 8.64 25.86 12.56
C ALA A 385 9.79 24.84 12.68
N LEU A 386 10.59 24.64 11.63
CA LEU A 386 11.78 23.77 11.69
C LEU A 386 12.85 24.32 12.64
N ILE A 387 13.09 25.63 12.63
CA ILE A 387 14.03 26.28 13.57
C ILE A 387 13.54 26.16 15.02
N GLU A 388 12.25 26.39 15.28
CA GLU A 388 11.64 26.20 16.60
C GLU A 388 11.75 24.74 17.08
N LEU A 389 11.54 23.78 16.19
CA LEU A 389 11.69 22.36 16.50
C LEU A 389 13.14 22.01 16.86
N LEU A 390 14.10 22.54 16.09
CA LEU A 390 15.54 22.37 16.33
C LEU A 390 15.96 22.97 17.68
N GLN A 391 15.40 24.14 18.05
CA GLN A 391 15.61 24.77 19.35
C GLN A 391 15.01 23.97 20.52
N ALA A 392 13.83 23.39 20.33
CA ALA A 392 13.09 22.71 21.39
C ALA A 392 13.60 21.28 21.68
N LYS A 393 14.26 20.61 20.71
CA LYS A 393 14.56 19.17 20.77
C LYS A 393 16.05 18.80 20.66
N GLY A 394 16.92 19.59 21.30
CA GLY A 394 18.38 19.36 21.32
C GLY A 394 18.86 17.97 21.80
N GLY A 395 18.03 17.18 22.48
CA GLY A 395 18.43 15.87 23.01
C GLY A 395 18.31 14.67 22.06
N ASP A 396 17.49 14.74 20.99
CA ASP A 396 17.22 13.59 20.12
C ASP A 396 18.01 13.68 18.81
N SER A 397 19.12 12.94 18.73
CA SER A 397 19.99 12.98 17.56
C SER A 397 19.33 12.55 16.25
N GLY A 398 18.33 11.65 16.29
CA GLY A 398 17.64 11.17 15.09
C GLY A 398 16.66 12.20 14.55
N LEU A 399 15.89 12.84 15.44
CA LEU A 399 15.00 13.95 15.07
C LEU A 399 15.80 15.16 14.56
N LEU A 400 16.87 15.55 15.27
CA LEU A 400 17.72 16.66 14.87
C LEU A 400 18.33 16.45 13.48
N GLN A 401 18.74 15.22 13.17
CA GLN A 401 19.26 14.89 11.85
C GLN A 401 18.21 15.14 10.77
N SER A 402 16.99 14.64 10.92
CA SER A 402 15.92 14.84 9.93
C SER A 402 15.50 16.32 9.79
N VAL A 403 15.49 17.09 10.88
CA VAL A 403 15.20 18.52 10.84
C VAL A 403 16.31 19.29 10.11
N LEU A 404 17.58 18.96 10.36
CA LEU A 404 18.70 19.58 9.66
C LEU A 404 18.76 19.18 8.19
N GLU A 405 18.42 17.93 7.85
CA GLU A 405 18.25 17.48 6.46
C GLU A 405 17.18 18.31 5.74
N ALA A 406 16.02 18.50 6.37
CA ALA A 406 14.94 19.37 5.85
C ALA A 406 15.37 20.84 5.66
N ILE A 407 16.11 21.40 6.62
CA ILE A 407 16.64 22.77 6.51
C ILE A 407 17.67 22.87 5.38
N GLY A 408 18.53 21.86 5.22
CA GLY A 408 19.50 21.83 4.14
C GLY A 408 18.83 21.75 2.76
N GLU A 409 17.78 20.92 2.61
CA GLU A 409 16.97 20.89 1.38
C GLU A 409 16.40 22.28 1.03
N PHE A 410 15.93 23.06 2.03
CA PHE A 410 15.49 24.45 1.78
C PHE A 410 16.62 25.35 1.27
N LEU A 411 17.80 25.25 1.88
CA LEU A 411 18.96 26.08 1.53
C LEU A 411 19.48 25.78 0.12
N GLU A 412 19.35 24.54 -0.35
CA GLU A 412 19.69 24.16 -1.73
C GLU A 412 18.66 24.66 -2.75
N MET A 413 17.37 24.63 -2.40
CA MET A 413 16.28 25.05 -3.29
C MET A 413 16.15 26.59 -3.37
N SER A 414 16.58 27.31 -2.33
CA SER A 414 16.62 28.77 -2.31
C SER A 414 17.85 29.31 -3.05
N GLN A 415 17.85 29.19 -4.37
CA GLN A 415 18.95 29.68 -5.21
C GLN A 415 18.98 31.22 -5.26
N GLY A 416 20.06 31.80 -4.74
CA GLY A 416 20.37 33.22 -4.82
C GLY A 416 20.44 33.92 -3.46
N LEU A 417 21.44 34.80 -3.29
CA LEU A 417 21.68 35.60 -2.08
C LEU A 417 20.52 36.55 -1.70
N GLN A 418 19.57 36.76 -2.61
CA GLN A 418 18.41 37.64 -2.44
C GLN A 418 17.16 36.92 -1.90
N SER A 419 17.20 35.59 -1.71
CA SER A 419 16.04 34.86 -1.19
C SER A 419 15.73 35.24 0.26
N VAL A 420 14.49 35.65 0.52
CA VAL A 420 14.03 36.06 1.85
C VAL A 420 13.93 34.83 2.76
N VAL A 421 13.59 33.68 2.20
CA VAL A 421 13.53 32.40 2.91
C VAL A 421 14.93 31.99 3.38
N ARG A 422 15.94 32.08 2.50
CA ARG A 422 17.34 31.81 2.85
C ARG A 422 17.82 32.71 3.98
N ALA A 423 17.59 34.02 3.89
CA ALA A 423 17.96 34.97 4.92
C ALA A 423 17.33 34.60 6.28
N ARG A 424 16.05 34.24 6.29
CA ARG A 424 15.33 33.84 7.52
C ARG A 424 15.93 32.58 8.16
N ILE A 425 16.29 31.59 7.36
CA ILE A 425 16.93 30.36 7.84
C ILE A 425 18.29 30.69 8.46
N CYS A 426 19.13 31.44 7.76
CA CYS A 426 20.45 31.83 8.24
C CYS A 426 20.37 32.64 9.54
N GLU A 427 19.44 33.59 9.64
CA GLU A 427 19.16 34.35 10.87
C GLU A 427 18.75 33.43 12.02
N GLY A 428 17.82 32.50 11.79
CA GLY A 428 17.33 31.58 12.82
C GLY A 428 18.38 30.59 13.32
N LEU A 429 19.25 30.10 12.44
CA LEU A 429 20.39 29.24 12.82
C LEU A 429 21.47 30.02 13.59
N SER A 430 21.60 31.33 13.34
CA SER A 430 22.56 32.22 14.01
C SER A 430 22.02 32.79 15.33
N ALA A 431 20.70 32.79 15.52
CA ALA A 431 20.05 33.41 16.66
C ALA A 431 20.49 32.75 17.97
N ALA A 432 20.96 33.57 18.92
CA ALA A 432 21.41 33.11 20.23
C ALA A 432 20.23 32.52 21.02
N SER A 433 20.36 31.26 21.45
CA SER A 433 19.34 30.60 22.27
C SER A 433 19.35 31.13 23.70
N GLY A 434 18.67 32.23 23.99
CA GLY A 434 18.10 32.64 25.30
C GLY A 434 19.01 32.79 26.55
N SER A 435 20.22 32.25 26.59
CA SER A 435 21.16 32.36 27.71
C SER A 435 22.45 33.01 27.22
N GLY A 436 22.81 34.15 27.82
CA GLY A 436 23.94 34.98 27.40
C GLY A 436 25.25 34.22 27.15
N ALA A 437 26.00 34.73 26.15
CA ALA A 437 27.07 34.09 25.36
C ALA A 437 26.54 33.24 24.19
N GLY A 438 26.07 33.93 23.15
CA GLY A 438 25.37 33.34 22.00
C GLY A 438 26.23 32.44 21.12
N THR A 439 26.23 31.15 21.42
CA THR A 439 26.64 30.10 20.49
C THR A 439 25.55 29.89 19.44
N SER A 440 25.92 29.74 18.17
CA SER A 440 24.96 29.43 17.10
C SER A 440 24.22 28.11 17.39
N LEU A 441 23.03 27.93 16.81
CA LEU A 441 22.24 26.74 17.04
C LEU A 441 22.94 25.47 16.52
N LEU A 442 23.63 25.59 15.38
CA LEU A 442 24.44 24.52 14.80
C LEU A 442 25.63 24.15 15.68
N SER A 443 26.32 25.14 16.25
CA SER A 443 27.41 24.92 17.22
C SER A 443 26.93 24.17 18.44
N LYS A 444 25.73 24.51 18.94
CA LYS A 444 25.13 23.83 20.10
C LYS A 444 24.81 22.37 19.79
N VAL A 445 24.16 22.09 18.66
CA VAL A 445 23.88 20.70 18.22
C VAL A 445 25.19 19.92 18.00
N SER A 446 26.20 20.56 17.41
CA SER A 446 27.51 19.94 17.20
C SER A 446 28.15 19.54 18.53
N ALA A 447 28.16 20.43 19.52
CA ALA A 447 28.72 20.18 20.85
C ALA A 447 27.95 19.11 21.63
N GLU A 448 26.61 19.15 21.60
CA GLU A 448 25.76 18.18 22.32
C GLU A 448 25.88 16.75 21.74
N HIS A 449 26.18 16.63 20.44
CA HIS A 449 26.24 15.34 19.72
C HIS A 449 27.62 15.07 19.13
N GLU A 450 28.69 15.51 19.79
CA GLU A 450 30.08 15.46 19.30
C GLU A 450 30.50 14.07 18.79
N SER A 451 29.96 12.99 19.39
CA SER A 451 30.27 11.60 19.04
C SER A 451 29.46 11.03 17.86
N ASN A 452 28.36 11.65 17.45
CA ASN A 452 27.48 11.14 16.40
C ASN A 452 27.96 11.59 15.01
N SER A 453 28.82 10.80 14.37
CA SER A 453 29.42 11.13 13.06
C SER A 453 28.40 11.40 11.95
N ARG A 454 27.22 10.76 12.00
CA ARG A 454 26.17 10.95 10.98
C ARG A 454 25.53 12.33 11.13
N LEU A 455 25.12 12.68 12.35
CA LEU A 455 24.56 14.00 12.65
C LEU A 455 25.58 15.11 12.39
N GLN A 456 26.85 14.92 12.78
CA GLN A 456 27.91 15.90 12.49
C GLN A 456 28.06 16.13 10.98
N GLY A 457 27.92 15.09 10.15
CA GLY A 457 27.90 15.22 8.69
C GLY A 457 26.86 16.23 8.21
N VAL A 458 25.63 16.10 8.70
CA VAL A 458 24.52 16.99 8.33
C VAL A 458 24.72 18.39 8.91
N VAL A 459 25.18 18.53 10.16
CA VAL A 459 25.47 19.83 10.78
C VAL A 459 26.50 20.61 9.96
N MET A 460 27.60 19.97 9.55
CA MET A 460 28.65 20.61 8.77
C MET A 460 28.18 20.99 7.36
N TRP A 461 27.36 20.15 6.73
CA TRP A 461 26.76 20.46 5.44
C TRP A 461 25.82 21.67 5.52
N VAL A 462 24.89 21.69 6.48
CA VAL A 462 23.99 22.84 6.70
C VAL A 462 24.78 24.11 7.03
N ALA A 463 25.79 24.04 7.91
CA ALA A 463 26.65 25.18 8.24
C ALA A 463 27.33 25.77 6.99
N GLY A 464 27.81 24.90 6.11
CA GLY A 464 28.40 25.31 4.84
C GLY A 464 27.40 25.93 3.88
N LEU A 465 26.19 25.36 3.78
CA LEU A 465 25.12 25.91 2.95
C LEU A 465 24.62 27.26 3.45
N SER A 466 24.54 27.48 4.77
CA SER A 466 23.97 28.70 5.36
C SER A 466 24.97 29.85 5.47
N HIS A 467 26.21 29.56 5.88
CA HIS A 467 27.21 30.56 6.27
C HIS A 467 28.56 30.39 5.54
N GLY A 468 28.63 29.49 4.57
CA GLY A 468 29.81 29.25 3.77
C GLY A 468 30.90 28.46 4.51
N VAL A 469 32.07 28.40 3.87
CA VAL A 469 33.23 27.62 4.34
C VAL A 469 33.74 28.10 5.70
N ALA A 470 33.64 29.40 5.96
CA ALA A 470 34.09 30.01 7.21
C ALA A 470 33.41 29.40 8.45
N ALA A 471 32.12 29.06 8.35
CA ALA A 471 31.39 28.45 9.47
C ALA A 471 31.88 27.02 9.75
N ILE A 472 32.11 26.21 8.72
CA ILE A 472 32.67 24.86 8.89
C ILE A 472 34.04 24.92 9.56
N VAL A 473 34.90 25.83 9.12
CA VAL A 473 36.23 25.97 9.72
C VAL A 473 36.18 26.48 11.16
N THR A 474 35.23 27.36 11.47
CA THR A 474 35.00 27.80 12.85
C THR A 474 34.61 26.62 13.75
N GLU A 475 33.71 25.75 13.28
CA GLU A 475 33.34 24.54 14.02
C GLU A 475 34.51 23.56 14.19
N MET A 476 35.33 23.37 13.16
CA MET A 476 36.55 22.57 13.25
C MET A 476 37.52 23.12 14.30
N GLN A 477 37.64 24.45 14.41
CA GLN A 477 38.51 25.11 15.38
C GLN A 477 37.97 25.00 16.82
N CYS A 478 36.66 25.07 17.00
CA CYS A 478 36.01 24.89 18.30
C CYS A 478 36.08 23.44 18.78
N ASN A 479 36.05 22.46 17.86
CA ASN A 479 35.97 21.03 18.15
C ASN A 479 37.23 20.26 17.68
N GLN A 480 38.43 20.80 17.94
CA GLN A 480 39.71 20.23 17.47
C GLN A 480 39.95 18.79 17.91
N LYS A 481 39.39 18.38 19.05
CA LYS A 481 39.58 17.03 19.62
C LYS A 481 38.54 16.01 19.13
N SER A 482 37.48 16.47 18.47
CA SER A 482 36.40 15.61 17.97
C SER A 482 36.72 15.02 16.61
N PHE A 483 37.10 13.75 16.55
CA PHE A 483 37.34 13.09 15.27
C PHE A 483 36.09 13.08 14.36
N SER A 484 34.90 12.86 14.94
CA SER A 484 33.62 12.86 14.22
C SER A 484 33.33 14.20 13.55
N VAL A 485 33.57 15.32 14.25
CA VAL A 485 33.41 16.67 13.69
C VAL A 485 34.46 16.94 12.60
N GLN A 486 35.74 16.62 12.85
CA GLN A 486 36.80 16.88 11.87
C GLN A 486 36.56 16.14 10.54
N ILE A 487 36.19 14.85 10.59
CA ILE A 487 35.88 14.08 9.37
C ILE A 487 34.64 14.61 8.66
N ALA A 488 33.57 14.87 9.41
CA ALA A 488 32.33 15.41 8.85
C ALA A 488 32.58 16.74 8.13
N ALA A 489 33.35 17.62 8.75
CA ALA A 489 33.72 18.92 8.20
C ALA A 489 34.54 18.79 6.91
N LEU A 490 35.56 17.92 6.89
CA LEU A 490 36.35 17.66 5.68
C LEU A 490 35.49 17.14 4.53
N ARG A 491 34.53 16.24 4.80
CA ARG A 491 33.59 15.73 3.79
C ARG A 491 32.67 16.83 3.27
N ALA A 492 32.10 17.65 4.16
CA ALA A 492 31.24 18.77 3.78
C ALA A 492 31.99 19.80 2.93
N LEU A 493 33.23 20.17 3.30
CA LEU A 493 34.08 21.04 2.51
C LEU A 493 34.31 20.46 1.11
N THR A 494 34.68 19.18 1.03
CA THR A 494 34.89 18.50 -0.27
C THR A 494 33.65 18.58 -1.16
N ALA A 495 32.46 18.33 -0.60
CA ALA A 495 31.19 18.40 -1.31
C ALA A 495 30.91 19.82 -1.83
N ILE A 496 30.99 20.83 -0.97
CA ILE A 496 30.75 22.24 -1.33
C ILE A 496 31.72 22.73 -2.41
N TYR A 497 33.00 22.36 -2.29
CA TYR A 497 34.01 22.71 -3.29
C TYR A 497 33.80 22.00 -4.63
N SER A 498 33.32 20.75 -4.61
CA SER A 498 33.02 20.01 -5.85
C SER A 498 31.78 20.52 -6.59
N GLN A 499 30.85 21.17 -5.88
CA GLN A 499 29.57 21.63 -6.43
C GLN A 499 29.58 23.07 -6.96
N GLN A 500 30.71 23.79 -6.92
CA GLN A 500 30.84 25.18 -7.40
C GLN A 500 29.73 26.13 -6.90
N ILE A 501 29.36 26.05 -5.62
CA ILE A 501 28.51 27.08 -5.00
C ILE A 501 29.32 28.39 -4.99
N ASP A 502 28.77 29.45 -5.62
CA ASP A 502 29.39 30.76 -5.83
C ASP A 502 30.32 31.17 -4.69
N GLN A 503 31.62 30.96 -4.90
CA GLN A 503 32.63 31.37 -3.94
C GLN A 503 32.79 32.88 -4.05
N GLU A 504 32.40 33.62 -3.00
CA GLU A 504 32.84 34.99 -2.85
C GLU A 504 34.37 35.03 -2.94
N ALA A 505 34.92 35.97 -3.71
CA ALA A 505 36.36 36.11 -3.93
C ALA A 505 37.17 36.34 -2.63
N GLN A 506 36.49 36.60 -1.51
CA GLN A 506 37.09 36.74 -0.18
C GLN A 506 37.31 35.39 0.55
N ASP A 507 36.58 34.32 0.20
CA ASP A 507 36.67 33.01 0.88
C ASP A 507 37.74 32.08 0.30
N ALA A 508 38.04 32.21 -1.00
CA ALA A 508 38.88 31.26 -1.73
C ALA A 508 40.37 31.25 -1.28
N ASN A 509 40.88 32.37 -0.75
CA ASN A 509 42.34 32.54 -0.57
C ASN A 509 42.86 32.36 0.86
N MET A 510 42.02 32.45 1.89
CA MET A 510 42.51 32.58 3.29
C MET A 510 42.19 31.38 4.19
N VAL A 511 41.11 30.65 3.92
CA VAL A 511 40.55 29.68 4.88
C VAL A 511 40.93 28.23 4.54
N ALA A 512 40.88 27.82 3.27
CA ALA A 512 41.23 26.45 2.85
C ALA A 512 42.72 26.11 3.11
N ARG A 513 43.61 27.07 2.89
CA ARG A 513 45.07 26.92 3.09
C ARG A 513 45.42 26.80 4.58
N THR A 514 44.69 27.47 5.45
CA THR A 514 45.00 27.51 6.90
C THR A 514 44.34 26.36 7.65
N ALA A 515 43.12 25.93 7.26
CA ALA A 515 42.43 24.81 7.90
C ALA A 515 43.03 23.44 7.52
N CYS A 516 43.30 23.18 6.24
CA CYS A 516 43.88 21.90 5.80
C CYS A 516 45.30 21.67 6.32
N ILE A 517 46.14 22.72 6.36
CA ILE A 517 47.52 22.62 6.84
C ILE A 517 47.59 22.43 8.37
N ARG A 518 46.66 23.02 9.13
CA ARG A 518 46.69 22.93 10.61
C ARG A 518 46.11 21.61 11.11
N VAL A 519 45.04 21.12 10.49
CA VAL A 519 44.46 19.80 10.76
C VAL A 519 45.46 18.68 10.41
N ALA A 520 46.11 18.74 9.24
CA ALA A 520 47.15 17.78 8.89
C ALA A 520 48.36 17.80 9.85
N ARG A 521 48.67 18.97 10.44
CA ARG A 521 49.79 19.15 11.37
C ARG A 521 49.49 18.66 12.79
N ASP A 522 48.25 18.83 13.26
CA ASP A 522 47.82 18.39 14.60
C ASP A 522 47.42 16.91 14.63
N SER A 523 46.87 16.36 13.55
CA SER A 523 46.58 14.92 13.42
C SER A 523 47.84 14.06 13.24
N GLY A 524 48.95 14.65 12.78
CA GLY A 524 50.26 14.00 12.76
C GLY A 524 50.84 13.74 14.17
N ALA A 525 50.29 14.36 15.22
CA ALA A 525 50.73 14.15 16.61
C ALA A 525 49.99 13.01 17.32
N CYS A 526 48.84 12.55 16.79
CA CYS A 526 48.07 11.40 17.30
C CYS A 526 48.18 10.22 16.33
N ALA A 527 49.40 9.86 15.96
CA ALA A 527 49.67 8.78 15.01
C ALA A 527 49.72 7.41 15.72
N GLU A 528 48.55 6.80 15.93
CA GLU A 528 48.41 5.35 16.10
C GLU A 528 46.92 4.97 15.90
N GLY A 529 46.48 4.77 14.65
CA GLY A 529 45.17 4.15 14.40
C GLY A 529 44.51 4.26 13.02
N HIS A 530 44.71 5.33 12.24
CA HIS A 530 43.72 5.64 11.18
C HIS A 530 44.34 6.00 9.82
N LYS A 531 44.52 4.99 8.95
CA LYS A 531 44.98 5.14 7.55
C LYS A 531 44.00 5.88 6.64
N ASP A 532 42.69 5.79 6.89
CA ASP A 532 41.67 6.41 6.03
C ASP A 532 41.62 7.96 6.14
N TYR A 533 42.18 8.52 7.21
CA TYR A 533 42.24 9.97 7.45
C TYR A 533 43.22 10.68 6.50
N PHE A 534 44.36 10.04 6.23
CA PHE A 534 45.38 10.59 5.34
C PHE A 534 44.95 10.56 3.88
N THR A 535 44.20 9.54 3.45
CA THR A 535 43.72 9.43 2.07
C THR A 535 42.73 10.53 1.71
N VAL A 536 41.83 10.93 2.63
CA VAL A 536 40.86 12.02 2.38
C VAL A 536 41.56 13.37 2.36
N ILE A 537 42.48 13.62 3.29
CA ILE A 537 43.28 14.86 3.32
C ILE A 537 44.14 14.98 2.06
N ASP A 538 44.82 13.91 1.65
CA ASP A 538 45.62 13.89 0.43
C ASP A 538 44.75 14.11 -0.82
N HIS A 539 43.51 13.58 -0.86
CA HIS A 539 42.60 13.81 -1.97
C HIS A 539 42.11 15.27 -2.01
N VAL A 540 41.72 15.85 -0.87
CA VAL A 540 41.31 17.25 -0.77
C VAL A 540 42.47 18.17 -1.17
N ILE A 541 43.67 17.94 -0.65
CA ILE A 541 44.88 18.72 -0.98
C ILE A 541 45.25 18.55 -2.46
N SER A 542 45.19 17.34 -3.01
CA SER A 542 45.53 17.08 -4.42
C SER A 542 44.53 17.70 -5.39
N HIS A 543 43.22 17.66 -5.08
CA HIS A 543 42.19 18.33 -5.88
C HIS A 543 42.34 19.86 -5.82
N TYR A 544 42.68 20.41 -4.64
CA TYR A 544 42.89 21.85 -4.45
C TYR A 544 44.14 22.37 -5.17
N LEU A 545 45.23 21.60 -5.19
CA LEU A 545 46.47 21.98 -5.88
C LEU A 545 46.34 21.93 -7.41
N LEU A 546 45.39 21.16 -7.95
CA LEU A 546 45.13 21.05 -9.39
C LEU A 546 44.16 22.12 -9.92
N LEU A 547 43.26 22.66 -9.09
CA LEU A 547 42.31 23.73 -9.49
C LEU A 547 42.94 25.14 -9.51
N PHE A 548 44.15 25.30 -8.96
CA PHE A 548 44.88 26.57 -8.87
C PHE A 548 46.23 26.57 -9.63
N GLN A 549 46.44 25.60 -10.52
CA GLN A 549 47.40 25.66 -11.62
C GLN A 549 46.66 25.90 -12.92
#